data_AF-A0A162DNX2-F1
#
_entry.id   AF-A0A162DNX2-F1
#
_cell.length_a   1.000
_cell.length_b   1.000
_cell.length_c   1.000
_cell.angle_alpha   90.00
_cell.angle_beta   90.00
_cell.angle_gamma   90.00
#
_symmetry.space_group_name_H-M   'P 1'
#
loop_
_entity.id
_entity.type
_entity.pdbx_description
1 polymer ?
#
loop_
_entity_poly.entity_id
_entity_poly.type
_entity_poly.pdbx_seq_one_letter_code
_entity_poly.pdbx_strand_id
1 'polypeptide(L)'
;MRFATWLEKSVVEIMKEREIHTISDLSMENLCDKFHIDVIYQPQTSHCIHEDDDDYALICIDNRLPFYEQRMKFFHELSHVLFHPGGDQRFLNQELTHLQEIQAERIALYTSMPRHIFEPIIHKQHSIESLTELFEIPSSFISERILIIQNERLRESYQQALQELDEKHLNKSLQPNQIHPSTRSILRKLARLVGEENIEYSIKQLL
;
A
#
# COMPACT_ATOMS: atom_id res chain seq x y z
N MET A 1 4.40 6.69 -6.77
CA MET A 1 4.53 5.21 -6.65
C MET A 1 3.60 4.52 -7.63
N ARG A 2 4.11 4.00 -8.74
CA ARG A 2 3.26 3.42 -9.78
C ARG A 2 2.68 2.05 -9.36
N PHE A 3 3.37 1.28 -8.50
CA PHE A 3 2.97 -0.09 -8.11
C PHE A 3 2.91 -0.42 -6.61
N ALA A 4 2.91 0.60 -5.74
CA ALA A 4 2.51 0.38 -4.35
C ALA A 4 1.10 -0.21 -4.29
N THR A 5 0.87 -1.13 -3.34
CA THR A 5 -0.46 -1.71 -3.14
C THR A 5 -1.48 -0.61 -2.89
N TRP A 6 -2.75 -0.85 -3.23
CA TRP A 6 -3.80 0.11 -2.94
C TRP A 6 -3.83 0.47 -1.45
N LEU A 7 -3.66 -0.51 -0.56
CA LEU A 7 -3.56 -0.31 0.88
C LEU A 7 -2.42 0.64 1.26
N GLU A 8 -1.21 0.43 0.74
CA GLU A 8 -0.07 1.30 1.04
C GLU A 8 -0.30 2.73 0.53
N LYS A 9 -0.92 2.89 -0.64
CA LYS A 9 -1.31 4.22 -1.15
C LYS A 9 -2.33 4.88 -0.23
N SER A 10 -3.37 4.17 0.19
CA SER A 10 -4.38 4.67 1.12
C SER A 10 -3.75 5.11 2.44
N VAL A 11 -2.84 4.32 3.02
CA VAL A 11 -2.11 4.69 4.23
C VAL A 11 -1.30 5.96 4.02
N VAL A 12 -0.54 6.07 2.92
CA VAL A 12 0.26 7.26 2.63
C VAL A 12 -0.60 8.52 2.51
N GLU A 13 -1.76 8.43 1.86
CA GLU A 13 -2.66 9.57 1.72
C GLU A 13 -3.29 9.95 3.05
N ILE A 14 -3.82 9.00 3.83
CA ILE A 14 -4.35 9.25 5.19
C ILE A 14 -3.30 9.94 6.07
N MET A 15 -2.07 9.43 6.07
CA MET A 15 -0.99 10.00 6.88
C MET A 15 -0.67 11.43 6.46
N LYS A 16 -0.62 11.72 5.15
CA LYS A 16 -0.37 13.08 4.66
C LYS A 16 -1.53 14.04 4.95
N GLU A 17 -2.77 13.60 4.82
CA GLU A 17 -3.96 14.38 5.15
C GLU A 17 -4.00 14.77 6.63
N ARG A 18 -3.39 13.96 7.50
CA ARG A 18 -3.20 14.25 8.93
C ARG A 18 -1.88 14.96 9.25
N GLU A 19 -1.17 15.44 8.23
CA GLU A 19 0.09 16.19 8.35
C GLU A 19 1.26 15.39 8.94
N ILE A 20 1.28 14.07 8.74
CA ILE A 20 2.34 13.17 9.20
C ILE A 20 3.39 13.04 8.09
N HIS A 21 4.53 13.72 8.27
CA HIS A 21 5.54 13.89 7.22
C HIS A 21 6.95 13.46 7.64
N THR A 22 7.19 13.32 8.93
CA THR A 22 8.49 13.02 9.52
C THR A 22 8.38 11.89 10.53
N ILE A 23 9.52 11.33 10.91
CA ILE A 23 9.57 10.23 11.89
C ILE A 23 9.02 10.68 13.26
N SER A 24 9.29 11.92 13.65
CA SER A 24 8.82 12.48 14.92
C SER A 24 7.29 12.54 14.99
N ASP A 25 6.63 12.70 13.84
CA ASP A 25 5.16 12.68 13.73
C ASP A 25 4.58 11.28 13.97
N LEU A 26 5.39 10.22 13.92
CA LEU A 26 4.98 8.84 14.18
C LEU A 26 4.98 8.48 15.68
N SER A 27 5.22 9.43 16.58
CA SER A 27 5.07 9.16 18.02
C SER A 27 3.63 8.74 18.34
N MET A 28 3.45 7.79 19.27
CA MET A 28 2.11 7.30 19.64
C MET A 28 1.22 8.45 20.13
N GLU A 29 1.77 9.39 20.90
CA GLU A 29 1.07 10.59 21.38
C GLU A 29 0.54 11.45 20.22
N ASN A 30 1.40 11.81 19.26
CA ASN A 30 0.96 12.62 18.12
C ASN A 30 -0.07 11.89 17.24
N LEU A 31 0.10 10.58 17.06
CA LEU A 31 -0.87 9.78 16.31
C LEU A 31 -2.22 9.72 17.03
N CYS A 32 -2.22 9.51 18.35
CA CYS A 32 -3.43 9.57 19.17
C CYS A 32 -4.18 10.89 18.98
N ASP A 33 -3.47 12.02 19.07
CA ASP A 33 -4.06 13.35 18.88
C ASP A 33 -4.64 13.54 17.46
N LYS A 34 -3.89 13.13 16.43
CA LYS A 34 -4.28 13.30 15.02
C LYS A 34 -5.45 12.40 14.59
N PHE A 35 -5.66 11.29 15.28
CA PHE A 35 -6.71 10.32 14.96
C PHE A 35 -7.84 10.25 15.98
N HIS A 36 -7.84 11.12 17.00
CA HIS A 36 -8.84 11.13 18.09
C HIS A 36 -8.92 9.77 18.80
N ILE A 37 -7.75 9.26 19.20
CA ILE A 37 -7.59 7.97 19.87
C ILE A 37 -7.00 8.20 21.25
N ASP A 38 -7.52 7.53 22.27
CA ASP A 38 -6.81 7.39 23.54
C ASP A 38 -6.10 6.03 23.62
N VAL A 39 -4.98 6.01 24.36
CA VAL A 39 -4.22 4.79 24.61
C VAL A 39 -4.16 4.49 26.11
N ILE A 40 -4.45 3.24 26.47
CA ILE A 40 -4.30 2.74 27.84
C ILE A 40 -3.40 1.51 27.86
N TYR A 41 -2.71 1.32 28.99
CA TYR A 41 -1.73 0.26 29.17
C TYR A 41 -2.18 -0.69 30.28
N GLN A 42 -2.48 -1.94 29.91
CA GLN A 42 -3.03 -2.94 30.84
C GLN A 42 -2.36 -4.32 30.64
N PRO A 43 -2.30 -5.19 31.65
CA PRO A 43 -1.66 -6.50 31.54
C PRO A 43 -2.57 -7.54 30.85
N GLN A 44 -3.06 -7.22 29.66
CA GLN A 44 -3.96 -8.04 28.84
C GLN A 44 -3.62 -7.91 27.35
N THR A 45 -4.12 -8.82 26.52
CA THR A 45 -3.90 -8.77 25.07
C THR A 45 -4.36 -7.44 24.49
N SER A 46 -3.50 -6.83 23.67
CA SER A 46 -3.83 -5.57 22.98
C SER A 46 -5.06 -5.72 22.10
N HIS A 47 -5.87 -4.67 22.04
CA HIS A 47 -7.06 -4.57 21.22
C HIS A 47 -7.49 -3.10 21.09
N CYS A 48 -8.30 -2.77 20.09
CA CYS A 48 -9.01 -1.49 20.00
C CYS A 48 -10.52 -1.62 20.23
N ILE A 49 -11.13 -0.53 20.65
CA ILE A 49 -12.59 -0.36 20.77
C ILE A 49 -12.96 0.92 20.04
N HIS A 50 -14.02 0.86 19.22
CA HIS A 50 -14.62 2.04 18.60
C HIS A 50 -15.88 2.44 19.35
N GLU A 51 -16.04 3.74 19.58
CA GLU A 51 -17.32 4.31 19.99
C GLU A 51 -18.09 4.73 18.74
N ASP A 52 -19.31 4.17 18.57
CA ASP A 52 -20.10 4.34 17.34
C ASP A 52 -20.59 5.79 17.12
N ASP A 53 -20.64 6.61 18.16
CA ASP A 53 -21.31 7.92 18.13
C ASP A 53 -20.36 9.13 17.89
N ASP A 54 -19.06 9.01 18.17
CA ASP A 54 -18.16 10.18 18.30
C ASP A 54 -16.85 10.12 17.46
N ASP A 55 -16.73 9.22 16.48
CA ASP A 55 -15.50 9.03 15.67
C ASP A 55 -14.23 8.88 16.55
N TYR A 56 -14.41 8.30 17.74
CA TYR A 56 -13.41 8.13 18.77
C TYR A 56 -13.08 6.65 18.96
N ALA A 57 -11.82 6.35 19.27
CA ALA A 57 -11.39 5.00 19.57
C ALA A 57 -10.48 4.94 20.80
N LEU A 58 -10.51 3.79 21.46
CA LEU A 58 -9.62 3.46 22.58
C LEU A 58 -8.73 2.29 22.17
N ILE A 59 -7.42 2.47 22.22
CA ILE A 59 -6.45 1.40 22.03
C ILE A 59 -5.94 0.94 23.40
N CYS A 60 -6.12 -0.34 23.71
CA CYS A 60 -5.52 -0.98 24.86
C CYS A 60 -4.24 -1.72 24.43
N ILE A 61 -3.12 -1.44 25.11
CA ILE A 61 -1.82 -2.06 24.85
C ILE A 61 -1.40 -2.96 26.02
N ASP A 62 -0.92 -4.16 25.69
CA ASP A 62 -0.34 -5.09 26.66
C ASP A 62 0.97 -4.54 27.25
N ASN A 63 0.89 -4.06 28.49
CA ASN A 63 2.02 -3.42 29.17
C ASN A 63 3.10 -4.41 29.66
N ARG A 64 2.89 -5.72 29.47
CA ARG A 64 3.88 -6.76 29.76
C ARG A 64 4.88 -6.96 28.63
N LEU A 65 4.59 -6.43 27.44
CA LEU A 65 5.45 -6.52 26.27
C LEU A 65 6.63 -5.54 26.37
N PRO A 66 7.77 -5.80 25.72
CA PRO A 66 8.83 -4.81 25.54
C PRO A 66 8.34 -3.60 24.74
N PHE A 67 8.98 -2.44 24.92
CA PHE A 67 8.57 -1.18 24.29
C PHE A 67 8.38 -1.26 22.76
N TYR A 68 9.33 -1.83 22.02
CA TYR A 68 9.21 -1.96 20.57
C TYR A 68 8.05 -2.88 20.14
N GLU A 69 7.75 -3.90 20.93
CA GLU A 69 6.60 -4.78 20.68
C GLU A 69 5.28 -4.07 21.00
N GLN A 70 5.23 -3.30 22.09
CA GLN A 70 4.08 -2.44 22.41
C GLN A 70 3.79 -1.45 21.27
N ARG A 71 4.85 -0.84 20.73
CA ARG A 71 4.73 0.11 19.63
C ARG A 71 4.22 -0.55 18.35
N MET A 72 4.70 -1.75 18.01
CA MET A 72 4.13 -2.50 16.88
C MET A 72 2.69 -2.93 17.12
N LYS A 73 2.33 -3.31 18.36
CA LYS A 73 0.93 -3.58 18.71
C LYS A 73 0.06 -2.34 18.57
N PHE A 74 0.56 -1.16 18.96
CA PHE A 74 -0.15 0.09 18.71
C PHE A 74 -0.43 0.30 17.21
N PHE A 75 0.55 0.09 16.33
CA PHE A 75 0.32 0.21 14.88
C PHE A 75 -0.63 -0.86 14.32
N HIS A 76 -0.66 -2.05 14.90
CA HIS A 76 -1.65 -3.09 14.58
C HIS A 76 -3.06 -2.65 14.95
N GLU A 77 -3.27 -2.20 16.19
CA GLU A 77 -4.58 -1.71 16.63
C GLU A 77 -5.02 -0.45 15.89
N LEU A 78 -4.09 0.47 15.58
CA LEU A 78 -4.35 1.62 14.73
C LEU A 78 -4.81 1.20 13.33
N SER A 79 -4.31 0.07 12.82
CA SER A 79 -4.74 -0.47 11.51
C SER A 79 -6.21 -0.88 11.53
N HIS A 80 -6.65 -1.53 12.62
CA HIS A 80 -8.06 -1.81 12.85
C HIS A 80 -8.88 -0.52 12.92
N VAL A 81 -8.37 0.49 13.62
CA VAL A 81 -9.04 1.78 13.74
C VAL A 81 -9.27 2.46 12.39
N LEU A 82 -8.26 2.47 11.53
CA LEU A 82 -8.31 3.21 10.27
C LEU A 82 -9.04 2.48 9.13
N PHE A 83 -9.04 1.15 9.12
CA PHE A 83 -9.51 0.37 7.97
C PHE A 83 -10.66 -0.59 8.28
N HIS A 84 -10.98 -0.81 9.56
CA HIS A 84 -12.05 -1.69 10.00
C HIS A 84 -13.00 -1.02 11.04
N PRO A 85 -13.39 0.27 10.89
CA PRO A 85 -14.27 0.93 11.85
C PRO A 85 -15.64 0.23 11.91
N GLY A 86 -16.07 -0.14 13.13
CA GLY A 86 -17.38 -0.76 13.38
C GLY A 86 -17.46 -2.28 13.14
N GLY A 87 -16.35 -2.95 12.84
CA GLY A 87 -16.30 -4.40 12.71
C GLY A 87 -16.18 -5.09 14.07
N ASP A 88 -17.28 -5.26 14.80
CA ASP A 88 -17.26 -6.14 15.98
C ASP A 88 -16.97 -7.59 15.52
N GLN A 89 -15.71 -7.99 15.66
CA GLN A 89 -15.20 -9.30 15.23
C GLN A 89 -15.97 -10.46 15.87
N ARG A 90 -16.72 -10.24 16.95
CA ARG A 90 -17.60 -11.25 17.58
C ARG A 90 -18.76 -11.68 16.68
N PHE A 91 -19.17 -10.83 15.73
CA PHE A 91 -20.26 -11.10 14.78
C PHE A 91 -19.77 -11.41 13.36
N LEU A 92 -18.47 -11.29 13.10
CA LEU A 92 -17.88 -11.70 11.84
C LEU A 92 -17.66 -13.22 11.80
N ASN A 93 -17.75 -13.80 10.60
CA ASN A 93 -17.34 -15.20 10.45
C ASN A 93 -15.81 -15.32 10.54
N GLN A 94 -15.33 -16.50 10.94
CA GLN A 94 -13.92 -16.75 11.22
C GLN A 94 -12.99 -16.42 10.04
N GLU A 95 -13.43 -16.67 8.80
CA GLU A 95 -12.63 -16.39 7.60
C GLU A 95 -12.45 -14.90 7.38
N LEU A 96 -13.51 -14.10 7.60
CA LEU A 96 -13.44 -12.65 7.48
C LEU A 96 -12.56 -12.05 8.58
N THR A 97 -12.65 -12.55 9.82
CA THR A 97 -11.76 -12.13 10.91
C THR A 97 -10.30 -12.42 10.57
N HIS A 98 -10.02 -13.62 10.04
CA HIS A 98 -8.67 -13.98 9.62
C HIS A 98 -8.13 -13.07 8.52
N LEU A 99 -8.97 -12.71 7.54
CA LEU A 99 -8.61 -11.76 6.49
C LEU A 99 -8.34 -10.35 7.05
N GLN A 100 -9.11 -9.89 8.04
CA GLN A 100 -8.86 -8.61 8.70
C GLN A 100 -7.52 -8.61 9.45
N GLU A 101 -7.20 -9.67 10.19
CA GLU A 101 -5.91 -9.75 10.89
C GLU A 101 -4.72 -9.73 9.91
N ILE A 102 -4.79 -10.49 8.80
CA ILE A 102 -3.74 -10.45 7.76
C ILE A 102 -3.61 -9.05 7.14
N GLN A 103 -4.73 -8.34 6.97
CA GLN A 103 -4.71 -6.96 6.46
C GLN A 103 -4.10 -6.02 7.49
N ALA A 104 -4.51 -6.11 8.75
CA ALA A 104 -4.00 -5.31 9.85
C ALA A 104 -2.50 -5.48 10.04
N GLU A 105 -1.96 -6.70 9.96
CA GLU A 105 -0.51 -6.95 10.00
C GLU A 105 0.25 -6.17 8.91
N ARG A 106 -0.28 -6.16 7.68
CA ARG A 106 0.33 -5.42 6.57
C ARG A 106 0.18 -3.92 6.71
N ILE A 107 -0.98 -3.45 7.14
CA ILE A 107 -1.24 -2.03 7.35
C ILE A 107 -0.36 -1.53 8.50
N ALA A 108 -0.12 -2.31 9.55
CA ALA A 108 0.77 -1.96 10.66
C ALA A 108 2.20 -1.67 10.17
N LEU A 109 2.71 -2.44 9.21
CA LEU A 109 4.00 -2.15 8.56
C LEU A 109 3.97 -0.83 7.77
N TYR A 110 2.85 -0.53 7.12
CA TYR A 110 2.70 0.70 6.33
C TYR A 110 2.51 1.92 7.22
N THR A 111 1.83 1.80 8.35
CA THR A 111 1.57 2.90 9.28
C THR A 111 2.77 3.17 10.19
N SER A 112 3.47 2.13 10.64
CA SER A 112 4.73 2.25 11.41
C SER A 112 5.90 2.75 10.58
N MET A 113 5.91 2.44 9.28
CA MET A 113 6.94 2.87 8.33
C MET A 113 6.28 3.36 7.02
N PRO A 114 5.60 4.52 7.04
CA PRO A 114 4.97 5.08 5.84
C PRO A 114 6.01 5.34 4.77
N ARG A 115 5.71 4.94 3.52
CA ARG A 115 6.75 4.91 2.49
C ARG A 115 7.39 6.28 2.26
N HIS A 116 6.60 7.35 2.26
CA HIS A 116 7.11 8.72 2.05
C HIS A 116 8.10 9.17 3.13
N ILE A 117 8.07 8.55 4.31
CA ILE A 117 9.00 8.80 5.41
C ILE A 117 10.16 7.80 5.35
N PHE A 118 9.83 6.51 5.31
CA PHE A 118 10.79 5.40 5.44
C PHE A 118 11.77 5.33 4.26
N GLU A 119 11.27 5.45 3.03
CA GLU A 119 12.08 5.25 1.81
C GLU A 119 13.25 6.26 1.71
N PRO A 120 13.07 7.57 1.93
CA PRO A 120 14.20 8.52 1.98
C PRO A 120 15.27 8.21 3.04
N ILE A 121 14.88 7.56 4.15
CA ILE A 121 15.79 7.28 5.27
C ILE A 121 16.62 6.03 5.00
N ILE A 122 16.02 4.95 4.50
CA ILE A 122 16.78 3.73 4.15
C ILE A 122 17.83 3.97 3.06
N HIS A 123 17.63 5.01 2.24
CA HIS A 123 18.61 5.44 1.25
C HIS A 123 19.84 6.12 1.86
N LYS A 124 19.72 6.69 3.06
CA LYS A 124 20.80 7.35 3.80
C LYS A 124 21.39 6.48 4.89
N GLN A 125 20.58 5.62 5.51
CA GLN A 125 20.94 4.75 6.60
C GLN A 125 20.74 3.28 6.19
N HIS A 126 21.79 2.47 6.33
CA HIS A 126 21.78 1.07 5.85
C HIS A 126 21.85 0.04 6.98
N SER A 127 22.12 0.47 8.22
CA SER A 127 22.10 -0.41 9.38
C SER A 127 20.66 -0.65 9.84
N ILE A 128 20.28 -1.93 9.99
CA ILE A 128 18.98 -2.34 10.53
C ILE A 128 18.86 -1.89 11.99
N GLU A 129 19.95 -1.97 12.76
CA GLU A 129 20.00 -1.56 14.16
C GLU A 129 19.68 -0.06 14.30
N SER A 130 20.31 0.77 13.48
CA SER A 130 20.04 2.21 13.47
C SER A 130 18.61 2.54 13.05
N LEU A 131 18.04 1.78 12.10
CA LEU A 131 16.64 1.96 11.69
C LEU A 131 15.67 1.51 12.79
N THR A 132 15.99 0.43 13.50
CA THR A 132 15.23 -0.04 14.67
C THR A 132 15.20 1.02 15.77
N GLU A 133 16.34 1.63 16.09
CA GLU A 133 16.38 2.73 17.07
C GLU A 133 15.60 3.96 16.61
N LEU A 134 15.72 4.31 15.32
CA LEU A 134 15.10 5.52 14.79
C LEU A 134 13.57 5.43 14.67
N PHE A 135 13.05 4.28 14.25
CA PHE A 135 11.61 4.02 14.14
C PHE A 135 11.00 3.43 15.42
N GLU A 136 11.86 3.01 16.36
CA GLU A 136 11.51 2.30 17.59
C GLU A 136 10.74 0.98 17.34
N ILE A 137 11.02 0.34 16.21
CA ILE A 137 10.33 -0.88 15.73
C ILE A 137 11.28 -2.09 15.77
N PRO A 138 10.82 -3.31 16.13
CA PRO A 138 11.68 -4.48 16.13
C PRO A 138 12.32 -4.75 14.76
N SER A 139 13.56 -5.20 14.77
CA SER A 139 14.39 -5.38 13.57
C SER A 139 13.81 -6.36 12.56
N SER A 140 13.01 -7.33 13.00
CA SER A 140 12.26 -8.25 12.14
C SER A 140 11.31 -7.50 11.20
N PHE A 141 10.51 -6.56 11.74
CA PHE A 141 9.57 -5.75 10.95
C PHE A 141 10.28 -4.75 10.05
N ILE A 142 11.40 -4.15 10.50
CA ILE A 142 12.25 -3.32 9.64
C ILE A 142 12.71 -4.12 8.41
N SER A 143 13.23 -5.33 8.65
CA SER A 143 13.74 -6.22 7.59
C SER A 143 12.63 -6.63 6.63
N GLU A 144 11.46 -6.97 7.16
CA GLU A 144 10.27 -7.29 6.36
C GLU A 144 9.85 -6.10 5.49
N ARG A 145 9.81 -4.89 6.05
CA ARG A 145 9.44 -3.69 5.31
C ARG A 145 10.39 -3.40 4.16
N ILE A 146 11.70 -3.55 4.39
CA ILE A 146 12.72 -3.39 3.35
C ILE A 146 12.50 -4.42 2.23
N LEU A 147 12.28 -5.69 2.59
CA LEU A 147 12.04 -6.77 1.63
C LEU A 147 10.78 -6.50 0.78
N ILE A 148 9.70 -6.01 1.39
CA ILE A 148 8.47 -5.62 0.67
C ILE A 148 8.79 -4.56 -0.39
N ILE A 149 9.50 -3.49 -0.01
CA ILE A 149 9.86 -2.40 -0.92
C ILE A 149 10.75 -2.89 -2.05
N GLN A 150 11.75 -3.72 -1.75
CA GLN A 150 12.65 -4.31 -2.75
C GLN A 150 11.90 -5.19 -3.75
N ASN A 151 11.02 -6.07 -3.26
CA ASN A 151 10.22 -6.95 -4.10
C ASN A 151 9.27 -6.16 -5.00
N GLU A 152 8.70 -5.06 -4.52
CA GLU A 152 7.87 -4.18 -5.33
C GLU A 152 8.66 -3.49 -6.44
N ARG A 153 9.86 -2.99 -6.16
CA ARG A 153 10.74 -2.39 -7.18
C ARG A 153 11.15 -3.42 -8.23
N LEU A 154 11.43 -4.65 -7.82
CA LEU A 154 11.74 -5.75 -8.74
C LEU A 154 10.54 -6.05 -9.65
N ARG A 155 9.33 -6.19 -9.08
CA ARG A 155 8.10 -6.39 -9.86
C ARG A 155 7.86 -5.25 -10.85
N GLU A 156 8.08 -4.01 -10.42
CA GLU A 156 7.95 -2.83 -11.28
C GLU A 156 8.93 -2.89 -12.46
N SER A 157 10.20 -3.19 -12.21
CA SER A 157 11.20 -3.30 -13.28
C SER A 157 10.85 -4.40 -14.29
N TYR A 158 10.33 -5.54 -13.81
CA TYR A 158 9.94 -6.66 -14.65
C TYR A 158 8.72 -6.33 -15.51
N GLN A 159 7.71 -5.67 -14.93
CA GLN A 159 6.52 -5.22 -15.66
C GLN A 159 6.87 -4.19 -16.74
N GLN A 160 7.76 -3.23 -16.44
CA GLN A 160 8.24 -2.26 -17.42
C GLN A 160 8.96 -2.94 -18.59
N ALA A 161 9.84 -3.88 -18.29
CA ALA A 161 10.54 -4.64 -19.33
C ALA A 161 9.58 -5.45 -20.23
N LEU A 162 8.55 -6.08 -19.64
CA LEU A 162 7.51 -6.76 -20.42
C LEU A 162 6.71 -5.79 -21.29
N GLN A 163 6.32 -4.64 -20.75
CA GLN A 163 5.59 -3.63 -21.50
C GLN A 163 6.41 -3.11 -22.69
N GLU A 164 7.70 -2.84 -22.50
CA GLU A 164 8.60 -2.42 -23.59
C GLU A 164 8.75 -3.50 -24.67
N LEU A 165 8.77 -4.78 -24.28
CA LEU A 165 8.80 -5.89 -25.23
C LEU A 165 7.50 -5.95 -26.03
N ASP A 166 6.35 -5.88 -25.36
CA ASP A 166 5.04 -5.87 -26.00
C ASP A 166 4.89 -4.68 -26.96
N GLU A 167 5.32 -3.48 -26.56
CA GLU A 167 5.34 -2.29 -27.41
C GLU A 167 6.25 -2.49 -28.64
N LYS A 168 7.43 -3.09 -28.48
CA LYS A 168 8.31 -3.44 -29.61
C LYS A 168 7.66 -4.47 -30.54
N HIS A 169 6.97 -5.48 -30.00
CA HIS A 169 6.24 -6.47 -30.79
C HIS A 169 5.05 -5.85 -31.53
N LEU A 170 4.28 -4.99 -30.87
CA LEU A 170 3.18 -4.24 -31.46
C LEU A 170 3.69 -3.35 -32.59
N ASN A 171 4.72 -2.55 -32.34
CA ASN A 171 5.33 -1.67 -33.34
C ASN A 171 5.90 -2.43 -34.54
N LYS A 172 6.43 -3.65 -34.34
CA LYS A 172 6.89 -4.51 -35.43
C LYS A 172 5.72 -5.06 -36.26
N SER A 173 4.68 -5.58 -35.60
CA SER A 173 3.51 -6.15 -36.29
C SER A 173 2.62 -5.12 -37.00
N LEU A 174 2.56 -3.89 -36.47
CA LEU A 174 1.85 -2.74 -37.04
C LEU A 174 2.69 -2.00 -38.11
N GLN A 175 3.54 -2.71 -38.84
CA GLN A 175 4.18 -2.16 -40.03
C GLN A 175 3.34 -2.50 -41.26
N PRO A 176 3.09 -1.57 -42.22
CA PRO A 176 2.22 -1.81 -43.38
C PRO A 176 2.54 -3.09 -44.16
N ASN A 177 3.82 -3.48 -44.16
CA ASN A 177 4.34 -4.65 -44.88
C ASN A 177 4.39 -5.94 -44.03
N GLN A 178 4.06 -5.88 -42.73
CA GLN A 178 4.11 -7.02 -41.80
C GLN A 178 2.74 -7.41 -41.24
N ILE A 179 1.69 -6.67 -41.57
CA ILE A 179 0.32 -6.97 -41.13
C ILE A 179 -0.23 -8.19 -41.87
N HIS A 180 -0.72 -9.17 -41.11
CA HIS A 180 -1.35 -10.36 -41.68
C HIS A 180 -2.63 -10.01 -42.46
N PRO A 181 -2.95 -10.68 -43.58
CA PRO A 181 -4.13 -10.38 -44.40
C PRO A 181 -5.46 -10.38 -43.63
N SER A 182 -5.63 -11.29 -42.66
CA SER A 182 -6.83 -11.32 -41.82
C SER A 182 -6.95 -10.07 -40.94
N THR A 183 -5.86 -9.59 -40.35
CA THR A 183 -5.82 -8.37 -39.55
C THR A 183 -6.16 -7.15 -40.40
N ARG A 184 -5.61 -7.05 -41.62
CA ARG A 184 -5.95 -5.97 -42.57
C ARG A 184 -7.42 -6.00 -42.98
N SER A 185 -7.99 -7.19 -43.17
CA SER A 185 -9.42 -7.37 -43.46
C SER A 185 -10.31 -6.88 -42.31
N ILE A 186 -9.94 -7.19 -41.07
CA ILE A 186 -10.64 -6.72 -39.87
C ILE A 186 -10.53 -5.19 -39.75
N LEU A 187 -9.33 -4.61 -39.94
CA LEU A 187 -9.12 -3.17 -39.89
C LEU A 187 -9.95 -2.43 -40.95
N ARG A 188 -10.04 -2.95 -42.18
CA ARG A 188 -10.91 -2.39 -43.24
C ARG A 188 -12.39 -2.47 -42.88
N LYS A 189 -12.81 -3.56 -42.23
CA LYS A 189 -14.20 -3.72 -41.79
C LYS A 189 -14.54 -2.70 -40.69
N LEU A 190 -13.63 -2.51 -39.72
CA LEU A 190 -13.75 -1.49 -38.69
C LEU A 190 -13.79 -0.08 -39.30
N ALA A 191 -12.89 0.20 -40.25
CA ALA A 191 -12.85 1.48 -40.95
C ALA A 191 -14.19 1.85 -41.59
N ARG A 192 -14.82 0.88 -42.25
CA ARG A 192 -16.12 1.05 -42.90
C ARG A 192 -17.27 1.26 -41.90
N LEU A 193 -17.18 0.67 -40.70
CA LEU A 193 -18.22 0.78 -39.66
C LEU A 193 -18.17 2.11 -38.90
N VAL A 194 -16.97 2.66 -38.70
CA VAL A 194 -16.76 3.88 -37.89
C VAL A 194 -16.68 5.14 -38.77
N GLY A 195 -16.52 4.99 -40.09
CA GLY A 195 -16.29 6.09 -41.04
C GLY A 195 -14.80 6.40 -41.13
N GLU A 196 -14.25 6.46 -42.35
CA GLU A 196 -12.79 6.61 -42.57
C GLU A 196 -12.26 7.93 -42.01
N GLU A 197 -13.10 8.95 -41.96
CA GLU A 197 -12.84 10.27 -41.36
C GLU A 197 -12.57 10.19 -39.85
N ASN A 198 -13.14 9.21 -39.14
CA ASN A 198 -13.03 9.05 -37.69
C ASN A 198 -11.89 8.11 -37.25
N ILE A 199 -11.11 7.60 -38.20
CA ILE A 199 -9.99 6.69 -37.92
C ILE A 199 -8.73 7.49 -37.63
N GLU A 200 -8.02 7.12 -36.56
CA GLU A 200 -6.71 7.67 -36.25
C GLU A 200 -5.72 7.51 -37.42
N TYR A 201 -4.89 8.53 -37.61
CA TYR A 201 -3.90 8.57 -38.69
C TYR A 201 -2.94 7.38 -38.67
N SER A 202 -2.56 6.91 -37.47
CA SER A 202 -1.74 5.71 -37.26
C SER A 202 -2.36 4.46 -37.89
N ILE A 203 -3.68 4.28 -37.78
CA ILE A 203 -4.41 3.15 -38.36
C ILE A 203 -4.59 3.33 -39.87
N LYS A 204 -4.77 4.56 -40.36
CA LYS A 204 -4.82 4.84 -41.81
C LYS A 204 -3.54 4.43 -42.53
N GLN A 205 -2.38 4.61 -41.89
CA GLN A 205 -1.09 4.19 -42.44
C GLN A 205 -0.98 2.65 -42.61
N LEU A 206 -1.84 1.87 -41.96
CA LEU A 206 -1.84 0.40 -41.97
C LEU A 206 -2.77 -0.24 -43.03
N LEU A 207 -3.65 0.55 -43.66
CA LEU A 207 -4.72 0.08 -44.56
C LEU A 207 -4.32 -0.05 -46.03
#